data_AF-A0A7W1AAN5-F1
#
_entry.id   AF-A0A7W1AAN5-F1
#
_cell.length_a   1.000
_cell.length_b   1.000
_cell.length_c   1.000
_cell.angle_alpha   90.00
_cell.angle_beta   90.00
_cell.angle_gamma   90.00
#
_symmetry.space_group_name_H-M   'P 1'
#
loop_
_entity.id
_entity.type
_entity.pdbx_description
1 polymer ?
#
loop_
_entity_poly.entity_id
_entity_poly.type
_entity_poly.pdbx_seq_one_letter_code
_entity_poly.pdbx_strand_id
1 'polypeptide(L)'
;MALGLSKLLTSTAGALDRRFGWDKLPRPLGVLTLVGVRTRLREKNLHDTGPGGARAAPSGGPHRTRTFDGSYNDLEQPAMGMIGARFGRNVPIDRT
;
A
#
# COMPACT_ATOMS: atom_id res chain seq x y z
N MET A 1 -3.69 21.68 -7.82
CA MET A 1 -4.47 21.83 -6.57
C MET A 1 -4.51 20.55 -5.72
N ALA A 2 -4.75 19.36 -6.27
CA ALA A 2 -4.85 18.10 -5.51
C ALA A 2 -3.63 17.74 -4.64
N LEU A 3 -2.40 18.02 -5.12
CA LEU A 3 -1.15 17.74 -4.39
C LEU A 3 -0.98 18.56 -3.10
N GLY A 4 -1.48 19.81 -3.08
CA GLY A 4 -1.36 20.69 -1.91
C GLY A 4 -2.26 20.23 -0.76
N LEU A 5 -3.49 19.85 -1.08
CA LEU A 5 -4.46 19.34 -0.10
C LEU A 5 -4.01 18.00 0.49
N SER A 6 -3.46 17.09 -0.32
CA SER A 6 -2.91 15.81 0.18
C SER A 6 -1.75 16.03 1.14
N LYS A 7 -0.80 16.92 0.79
CA LYS A 7 0.35 17.24 1.67
C LYS A 7 -0.11 17.87 3.00
N LEU A 8 -1.09 18.78 2.96
CA LEU A 8 -1.62 19.41 4.16
C LEU A 8 -2.36 18.39 5.05
N LEU A 9 -3.18 17.51 4.46
CA LEU A 9 -3.89 16.45 5.17
C LEU A 9 -2.90 15.49 5.86
N THR A 10 -1.92 14.98 5.11
CA THR A 10 -0.94 14.00 5.62
C THR A 10 0.01 14.59 6.67
N SER A 11 0.39 15.86 6.55
CA SER A 11 1.23 16.53 7.55
C SER A 11 0.46 16.83 8.84
N THR A 12 -0.76 17.36 8.71
CA THR A 12 -1.64 17.71 9.84
C THR A 12 -2.07 16.46 10.59
N ALA A 13 -2.50 15.41 9.89
CA ALA A 13 -2.86 14.13 10.50
C ALA A 13 -1.69 13.52 11.27
N GLY A 14 -0.48 13.51 10.68
CA GLY A 14 0.70 13.01 11.38
C GLY A 14 1.08 13.87 12.60
N ALA A 15 0.86 15.18 12.57
CA ALA A 15 1.09 16.05 13.72
C ALA A 15 0.07 15.82 14.84
N LEU A 16 -1.22 15.71 14.49
CA LEU A 16 -2.30 15.40 15.43
C LEU A 16 -2.07 14.05 16.10
N ASP A 17 -1.75 13.03 15.32
CA ASP A 17 -1.50 11.69 15.83
C ASP A 17 -0.31 11.65 16.80
N ARG A 18 0.83 12.25 16.43
CA ARG A 18 2.00 12.31 17.33
C ARG A 18 1.76 13.14 18.60
N ARG A 19 0.90 14.17 18.52
CA ARG A 19 0.66 15.07 19.65
C ARG A 19 -0.36 14.51 20.63
N PHE A 20 -1.44 13.93 20.14
CA PHE A 20 -2.59 13.52 20.95
C PHE A 20 -2.86 12.01 20.92
N GLY A 21 -2.51 11.34 19.82
CA GLY A 21 -2.96 9.98 19.52
C GLY A 21 -4.33 10.02 18.85
N TRP A 22 -4.48 9.36 17.70
CA TRP A 22 -5.75 9.27 16.97
C TRP A 22 -6.89 8.69 17.82
N ASP A 23 -6.56 7.81 18.78
CA ASP A 23 -7.48 7.08 19.65
C ASP A 23 -8.12 7.96 20.74
N LYS A 24 -7.49 9.09 21.05
CA LYS A 24 -7.97 10.05 22.07
C LYS A 24 -8.83 11.17 21.49
N LEU A 25 -8.94 11.24 20.17
CA LEU A 25 -9.76 12.24 19.49
C LEU A 25 -11.24 11.83 19.46
N PRO A 26 -12.19 12.78 19.38
CA PRO A 26 -13.55 12.48 18.99
C PRO A 26 -13.57 11.66 17.70
N ARG A 27 -14.42 10.62 17.64
CA ARG A 27 -14.41 9.61 16.57
C ARG A 27 -14.27 10.18 15.14
N PRO A 28 -15.00 11.23 14.72
CA PRO A 28 -14.83 11.77 13.37
C PRO A 28 -13.42 12.29 13.10
N LEU A 29 -12.81 12.96 14.08
CA LEU A 29 -11.45 13.49 13.98
C LEU A 29 -10.40 12.37 14.02
N GLY A 30 -10.64 11.33 14.83
CA GLY A 30 -9.80 10.12 14.83
C GLY A 30 -9.78 9.43 13.47
N VAL A 31 -10.94 9.27 12.83
CA VAL A 31 -11.05 8.68 11.48
C VAL A 31 -10.32 9.55 10.44
N LEU A 32 -10.53 10.88 10.45
CA LEU A 32 -9.83 11.77 9.52
C LEU A 32 -8.30 11.72 9.71
N THR A 33 -7.84 11.61 10.95
CA THR A 33 -6.42 11.44 11.28
C THR A 33 -5.89 10.13 10.70
N LEU A 34 -6.60 9.01 10.89
CA LEU A 34 -6.22 7.72 10.33
C LEU A 34 -6.19 7.71 8.79
N VAL A 35 -7.13 8.39 8.14
CA VAL A 35 -7.12 8.56 6.68
C VAL A 35 -5.85 9.28 6.23
N GLY A 36 -5.50 10.39 6.88
CA GLY A 36 -4.28 11.13 6.54
C GLY A 36 -2.99 10.33 6.79
N VAL A 37 -2.90 9.62 7.92
CA VAL A 37 -1.77 8.72 8.21
C VAL A 37 -1.67 7.60 7.19
N ARG A 38 -2.79 6.94 6.85
CA ARG A 38 -2.83 5.88 5.83
C ARG A 38 -2.35 6.36 4.47
N THR A 39 -2.80 7.54 4.03
CA THR A 39 -2.36 8.13 2.76
C THR A 39 -0.85 8.36 2.77
N ARG A 40 -0.32 8.93 3.85
CA ARG A 40 1.13 9.17 4.00
C ARG A 40 1.94 7.87 3.93
N LEU A 41 1.49 6.82 4.62
CA LEU A 41 2.16 5.53 4.61
C LEU A 41 2.11 4.88 3.22
N ARG A 42 0.98 4.96 2.50
CA ARG A 42 0.94 4.46 1.11
C ARG A 42 1.92 5.19 0.18
N GLU A 43 2.09 6.50 0.37
CA GLU A 43 3.02 7.30 -0.43
C GLU A 43 4.50 7.04 -0.11
N LYS A 44 4.82 6.61 1.12
CA LYS A 44 6.21 6.60 1.64
C LYS A 44 6.71 5.26 2.14
N ASN A 45 5.85 4.25 2.25
CA ASN A 45 6.16 2.95 2.84
C ASN A 45 5.79 1.78 1.93
N LEU A 46 5.61 1.99 0.63
CA LEU A 46 5.46 0.88 -0.32
C LEU A 46 6.69 0.86 -1.23
N HIS A 47 7.65 0.01 -0.89
CA HIS A 47 8.88 -0.17 -1.67
C HIS A 47 8.84 -1.49 -2.42
N ASP A 48 8.83 -1.39 -3.75
CA ASP A 48 8.93 -2.55 -4.64
C ASP A 48 10.34 -3.14 -4.58
N THR A 49 10.42 -4.46 -4.60
CA THR A 49 11.66 -5.25 -4.59
C THR A 49 11.84 -6.10 -5.86
N GLY A 50 10.97 -5.87 -6.84
CA GLY A 50 10.88 -6.60 -8.10
C GLY A 50 10.13 -7.93 -7.97
N PRO A 51 9.88 -8.63 -9.09
CA PRO A 51 9.04 -9.83 -9.13
C PRO A 51 9.66 -11.05 -8.45
N GLY A 52 10.97 -11.04 -8.17
CA GLY A 52 11.68 -12.24 -7.72
C GLY A 52 11.75 -13.30 -8.82
N GLY A 53 11.33 -14.53 -8.50
CA GLY A 53 11.28 -15.65 -9.45
C GLY A 53 9.91 -15.88 -10.07
N ALA A 54 8.89 -15.09 -9.71
CA ALA A 54 7.54 -15.25 -10.22
C ALA A 54 7.46 -14.97 -11.72
N ARG A 55 6.88 -15.91 -12.46
CA ARG A 55 6.57 -15.77 -13.88
C ARG A 55 5.23 -16.41 -14.16
N ALA A 56 4.22 -15.57 -14.41
CA ALA A 56 2.93 -16.05 -14.87
C ALA A 56 3.04 -16.66 -16.27
N ALA A 57 2.13 -17.56 -16.61
CA ALA A 57 2.03 -18.09 -17.97
C ALA A 57 1.76 -16.95 -18.98
N PRO A 58 1.86 -17.20 -20.29
CA PRO A 58 1.51 -16.17 -21.30
C PRO A 58 -0.01 -16.07 -21.56
N SER A 59 -0.78 -17.11 -21.25
CA SER A 59 -2.14 -17.32 -21.79
C SER A 59 -3.28 -17.22 -20.77
N GLY A 60 -3.03 -16.78 -19.54
CA GLY A 60 -4.10 -16.52 -18.59
C GLY A 60 -4.78 -15.18 -18.87
N GLY A 61 -6.10 -15.24 -18.92
CA GLY A 61 -6.96 -14.07 -18.96
C GLY A 61 -7.54 -13.79 -17.58
N PRO A 62 -8.55 -12.91 -17.48
CA PRO A 62 -9.29 -12.75 -16.25
C PRO A 62 -9.95 -14.06 -15.83
N HIS A 63 -9.64 -14.52 -14.61
CA HIS A 63 -10.27 -15.68 -14.01
C HIS A 63 -11.44 -15.25 -13.13
N ARG A 64 -12.55 -15.99 -13.19
CA ARG A 64 -13.73 -15.75 -12.31
C ARG A 64 -13.54 -16.32 -10.90
N THR A 65 -12.48 -17.08 -10.70
CA THR A 65 -12.09 -17.69 -9.43
C THR A 65 -10.59 -17.48 -9.21
N ARG A 66 -10.14 -17.63 -7.97
CA ARG A 66 -8.70 -17.57 -7.66
C ARG A 66 -8.00 -18.78 -8.24
N THR A 67 -6.88 -18.56 -8.91
CA THR A 67 -5.97 -19.62 -9.36
C THR A 67 -5.24 -20.22 -8.15
N PHE A 68 -4.80 -21.47 -8.28
CA PHE A 68 -4.09 -22.16 -7.19
C PHE A 68 -2.74 -21.52 -6.86
N ASP A 69 -2.06 -20.97 -7.86
CA ASP A 69 -0.77 -20.29 -7.70
C ASP A 69 -0.91 -18.79 -7.42
N GLY A 70 -2.12 -18.22 -7.48
CA GLY A 70 -2.39 -16.81 -7.25
C GLY A 70 -2.10 -15.88 -8.44
N SER A 71 -1.75 -16.42 -9.62
CA SER A 71 -1.56 -15.63 -10.84
C SER A 71 -2.85 -14.98 -11.36
N TYR A 72 -2.70 -13.92 -12.16
CA TYR A 72 -3.78 -13.19 -12.86
C TYR A 72 -4.85 -12.54 -11.95
N ASN A 73 -4.50 -12.23 -10.70
CA ASN A 73 -5.35 -11.41 -9.84
C ASN A 73 -5.25 -9.92 -10.20
N ASP A 74 -4.07 -9.46 -10.61
CA ASP A 74 -3.85 -8.19 -11.31
C ASP A 74 -3.59 -8.49 -12.80
N LEU A 75 -4.38 -7.90 -13.69
CA LEU A 75 -4.30 -8.18 -15.13
C LEU A 75 -3.15 -7.41 -15.81
N GLU A 76 -2.74 -6.28 -15.24
CA GLU A 76 -1.58 -5.53 -15.72
C GLU A 76 -0.28 -6.18 -15.24
N GLN A 77 -0.31 -6.81 -14.06
CA GLN A 77 0.81 -7.53 -13.48
C GLN A 77 0.42 -8.96 -13.09
N PRO A 78 0.29 -9.89 -14.06
CA PRO A 78 -0.19 -11.26 -13.81
C PRO A 78 0.57 -12.07 -12.75
N ALA A 79 1.82 -11.72 -12.48
CA ALA A 79 2.66 -12.35 -11.47
C ALA A 79 2.54 -11.72 -10.07
N MET A 80 1.80 -10.61 -9.91
CA MET A 80 1.67 -9.94 -8.63
C MET A 80 0.92 -10.82 -7.63
N GLY A 81 1.57 -11.16 -6.51
CA GLY A 81 0.97 -11.95 -5.43
C GLY A 81 0.91 -13.45 -5.68
N MET A 82 1.47 -13.95 -6.77
CA MET A 82 1.54 -15.39 -7.06
C MET A 82 2.65 -16.09 -6.25
N ILE A 83 2.62 -17.43 -6.22
CA ILE A 83 3.70 -18.27 -5.67
C ILE A 83 5.03 -17.92 -6.36
N GLY A 84 6.08 -17.71 -5.56
CA GLY A 84 7.41 -17.32 -6.04
C GLY A 84 7.60 -15.81 -6.19
N ALA A 85 6.56 -15.00 -5.94
CA ALA A 85 6.68 -13.54 -5.92
C ALA A 85 7.52 -13.11 -4.70
N ARG A 86 8.36 -12.09 -4.90
CA ARG A 86 9.17 -11.55 -3.81
C ARG A 86 8.31 -10.71 -2.86
N PHE A 87 8.61 -10.78 -1.56
CA PHE A 87 8.02 -9.89 -0.57
C PHE A 87 8.51 -8.45 -0.76
N GLY A 88 7.56 -7.51 -0.90
CA GLY A 88 7.83 -6.07 -0.83
C GLY A 88 8.32 -5.63 0.56
N ARG A 89 8.70 -4.35 0.67
CA ARG A 89 9.20 -3.78 1.93
C ARG A 89 8.44 -2.51 2.32
N ASN A 90 8.25 -2.34 3.63
CA ASN A 90 7.67 -1.11 4.20
C ASN A 90 8.70 -0.03 4.54
N VAL A 91 9.99 -0.39 4.51
CA VAL A 91 11.15 0.48 4.73
C VAL A 91 12.16 0.17 3.62
N PRO A 92 12.83 1.17 3.04
CA PRO A 92 13.87 0.94 2.03
C PRO A 92 15.00 0.03 2.53
N ILE A 93 15.53 -0.84 1.68
CA ILE A 93 16.60 -1.80 2.04
C ILE A 93 17.88 -1.09 2.49
N ASP A 94 18.18 0.08 1.93
CA ASP A 94 19.33 0.92 2.31
C ASP A 94 19.20 1.53 3.71
N ARG A 95 18.07 1.32 4.42
CA ARG A 95 17.79 1.89 5.74
C ARG A 95 17.36 0.86 6.79
N THR A 96 17.61 -0.42 6.52
CA THR A 96 17.35 -1.55 7.43
C THR A 96 18.64 -2.30 7.70
#